data_AF-A0A7Y4TQB6-F1
#
_entry.id   AF-A0A7Y4TQB6-F1
#
_cell.length_a   1.000
_cell.length_b   1.000
_cell.length_c   1.000
_cell.angle_alpha   90.00
_cell.angle_beta   90.00
_cell.angle_gamma   90.00
#
_symmetry.space_group_name_H-M   'P 1'
#
loop_
_entity.id
_entity.type
_entity.pdbx_description
1 polymer ?
#
loop_
_entity_poly.entity_id
_entity_poly.type
_entity_poly.pdbx_seq_one_letter_code
_entity_poly.pdbx_strand_id
1 'polypeptide(L)'
;MTSRGLTAEDIRLNDAAEKTADWKQWGPYVSERAWGTVREDYSSDGSAWDYFPFEHSHLRAYRWNEDGIAGICDREQTFCFGISLWNEKDPILKERLFGLPGPKG
;
A
#
# COMPACT_ATOMS: atom_id res chain seq x y z
N MET A 1 7.64 29.30 -32.00
CA MET A 1 7.40 28.50 -30.78
C MET A 1 8.76 28.25 -30.14
N THR A 2 9.05 28.90 -29.01
CA THR A 2 10.29 28.68 -28.25
C THR A 2 10.21 27.32 -27.55
N SER A 3 11.16 26.42 -27.81
CA SER A 3 11.28 25.18 -27.05
C SER A 3 11.64 25.52 -25.62
N ARG A 4 10.81 25.14 -24.66
CA ARG A 4 11.15 25.23 -23.24
C ARG A 4 12.30 24.24 -22.98
N GLY A 5 13.41 24.71 -22.42
CA GLY A 5 14.49 23.82 -21.97
C GLY A 5 14.00 22.86 -20.89
N LEU A 6 14.66 21.71 -20.75
CA LEU A 6 14.33 20.71 -19.73
C LEU A 6 14.43 21.33 -18.32
N THR A 7 13.43 21.06 -17.48
CA THR A 7 13.46 21.40 -16.06
C THR A 7 14.27 20.38 -15.28
N ALA A 8 14.60 20.69 -14.02
CA ALA A 8 15.26 19.73 -13.13
C ALA A 8 14.44 18.44 -12.94
N GLU A 9 13.11 18.53 -12.92
CA GLU A 9 12.23 17.35 -12.85
C GLU A 9 12.25 16.55 -14.14
N ASP A 10 12.26 17.20 -15.30
CA ASP A 10 12.36 16.49 -16.59
C ASP A 10 13.67 15.69 -16.67
N ILE A 11 14.79 16.30 -16.25
CA ILE A 11 16.10 15.62 -16.17
C ILE A 11 16.00 14.41 -15.23
N ARG A 12 15.46 14.60 -14.02
CA ARG A 12 15.33 13.53 -13.03
C ARG A 12 14.45 12.37 -13.50
N LEU A 13 13.38 12.66 -14.26
CA LEU A 13 12.52 11.64 -14.86
C LEU A 13 13.21 10.91 -16.01
N ASN A 14 13.95 11.63 -16.85
CA ASN A 14 14.76 11.02 -17.92
C ASN A 14 15.84 10.11 -17.34
N ASP A 15 16.56 10.54 -16.30
CA ASP A 15 17.58 9.73 -15.63
C ASP A 15 17.01 8.41 -15.07
N ALA A 16 15.79 8.45 -14.52
CA ALA A 16 15.10 7.23 -14.08
C ALA A 16 14.66 6.35 -15.26
N ALA A 17 14.19 6.94 -16.35
CA ALA A 17 13.75 6.20 -17.55
C ALA A 17 14.92 5.53 -18.26
N GLU A 18 16.06 6.22 -18.35
CA GLU A 18 17.31 5.74 -18.94
C GLU A 18 18.12 4.85 -17.98
N LYS A 19 17.65 4.70 -16.73
CA LYS A 19 18.30 3.92 -15.65
C LYS A 19 19.73 4.40 -15.34
N THR A 20 20.01 5.69 -15.50
CA THR A 20 21.26 6.33 -15.08
C THR A 20 21.24 6.70 -13.59
N ALA A 21 20.04 6.88 -13.01
CA ALA A 21 19.81 7.03 -11.58
C ALA A 21 18.49 6.35 -11.13
N ASP A 22 18.57 5.36 -10.24
CA ASP A 22 17.39 4.59 -9.81
C ASP A 22 16.75 5.15 -8.52
N TRP A 23 16.40 6.44 -8.51
CA TRP A 23 15.76 7.05 -7.34
C TRP A 23 14.34 6.55 -7.10
N LYS A 24 13.72 5.87 -8.08
CA LYS A 24 12.42 5.18 -7.96
C LYS A 24 12.55 3.77 -7.39
N GLN A 25 13.75 3.35 -7.00
CA GLN A 25 13.95 2.02 -6.42
C GLN A 25 13.18 1.84 -5.11
N TRP A 26 13.00 2.90 -4.33
CA TRP A 26 12.20 2.91 -3.10
C TRP A 26 11.16 4.01 -3.14
N GLY A 27 9.94 3.72 -2.70
CA GLY A 27 8.88 4.70 -2.70
C GLY A 27 7.60 4.24 -1.99
N PRO A 28 6.60 5.12 -1.93
CA PRO A 28 5.31 4.84 -1.32
C PRO A 28 4.43 4.02 -2.27
N TYR A 29 4.85 2.80 -2.60
CA TYR A 29 4.10 1.92 -3.51
C TYR A 29 3.23 0.90 -2.75
N VAL A 30 3.32 0.88 -1.41
CA VAL A 30 2.45 0.06 -0.54
C VAL A 30 1.06 0.67 -0.50
N SER A 31 0.03 -0.17 -0.60
CA SER A 31 -1.35 0.32 -0.51
C SER A 31 -1.69 0.72 0.91
N GLU A 32 -2.56 1.71 1.10
CA GLU A 32 -3.04 2.05 2.45
C GLU A 32 -4.08 1.03 2.97
N ARG A 33 -4.63 0.20 2.07
CA ARG A 33 -5.63 -0.84 2.39
C ARG A 33 -5.68 -1.94 1.35
N ALA A 34 -5.50 -3.18 1.79
CA ALA A 34 -5.69 -4.37 0.95
C ALA A 34 -6.71 -5.39 1.53
N TRP A 35 -7.06 -5.30 2.83
CA TRP A 35 -8.16 -6.09 3.40
C TRP A 35 -9.55 -5.64 2.88
N GLY A 36 -10.50 -6.57 2.79
CA GLY A 36 -11.85 -6.30 2.27
C GLY A 36 -11.84 -5.83 0.80
N THR A 37 -10.94 -6.38 -0.02
CA THR A 37 -10.88 -6.13 -1.46
C THR A 37 -11.31 -7.36 -2.24
N VAL A 38 -11.87 -7.15 -3.44
CA VAL A 38 -12.32 -8.24 -4.34
C VAL A 38 -11.20 -9.21 -4.69
N ARG A 39 -9.93 -8.77 -4.65
CA ARG A 39 -8.78 -9.65 -4.96
C ARG A 39 -8.50 -10.67 -3.86
N GLU A 40 -8.83 -10.35 -2.61
CA GLU A 40 -8.70 -11.27 -1.47
C GLU A 40 -10.03 -11.96 -1.13
N ASP A 41 -11.04 -11.79 -1.96
CA ASP A 41 -12.33 -12.46 -1.80
C ASP A 41 -12.30 -13.84 -2.46
N TYR A 42 -12.40 -14.88 -1.62
CA TYR A 42 -12.59 -16.26 -2.07
C TYR A 42 -13.92 -16.83 -1.58
N SER A 43 -14.88 -15.97 -1.25
CA SER A 43 -16.23 -16.39 -0.90
C SER A 43 -16.96 -16.92 -2.14
N SER A 44 -17.95 -17.78 -1.92
CA SER A 44 -18.77 -18.33 -3.01
C SER A 44 -19.79 -17.33 -3.56
N ASP A 45 -20.07 -16.25 -2.82
CA ASP A 45 -21.13 -15.27 -3.09
C ASP A 45 -20.60 -13.86 -3.41
N GLY A 46 -19.28 -13.64 -3.39
CA GLY A 46 -18.65 -12.34 -3.66
C GLY A 46 -18.75 -11.34 -2.50
N SER A 47 -18.90 -11.82 -1.26
CA SER A 47 -18.92 -10.98 -0.05
C SER A 47 -17.52 -10.79 0.55
N ALA A 48 -16.73 -9.92 -0.06
CA ALA A 48 -15.35 -9.64 0.35
C ALA A 48 -15.20 -9.21 1.83
N TRP A 49 -16.15 -8.42 2.36
CA TRP A 49 -16.09 -7.91 3.73
C TRP A 49 -16.43 -8.96 4.79
N ASP A 50 -17.34 -9.88 4.46
CA ASP A 50 -17.70 -10.98 5.37
C ASP A 50 -16.66 -12.10 5.32
N TYR A 51 -16.10 -12.36 4.14
CA TYR A 51 -15.05 -13.36 3.96
C TYR A 51 -13.72 -12.94 4.58
N PHE A 52 -13.34 -11.67 4.41
CA PHE A 52 -12.09 -11.13 4.93
C PHE A 52 -12.29 -9.87 5.81
N PRO A 53 -12.81 -10.05 7.04
CA PRO A 53 -13.08 -8.95 7.96
C PRO A 53 -11.79 -8.38 8.58
N PHE A 54 -11.90 -7.21 9.22
CA PHE A 54 -10.76 -6.49 9.82
C PHE A 54 -9.97 -7.34 10.80
N GLU A 55 -10.65 -8.17 11.58
CA GLU A 55 -10.06 -9.05 12.58
C GLU A 55 -9.10 -10.07 11.95
N HIS A 56 -9.26 -10.39 10.66
CA HIS A 56 -8.35 -11.27 9.94
C HIS A 56 -7.18 -10.52 9.29
N SER A 57 -7.27 -9.19 9.12
CA SER A 57 -6.30 -8.39 8.37
C SER A 57 -4.87 -8.49 8.92
N HIS A 58 -4.73 -8.60 10.24
CA HIS A 58 -3.43 -8.73 10.92
C HIS A 58 -3.04 -10.18 11.23
N LEU A 59 -3.87 -11.16 10.83
CA LEU A 59 -3.67 -12.58 11.11
C LEU A 59 -3.31 -13.40 9.86
N ARG A 60 -3.25 -12.76 8.69
CA ARG A 60 -3.01 -13.43 7.40
C ARG A 60 -2.02 -12.65 6.56
N ALA A 61 -1.16 -13.38 5.86
CA ALA A 61 -0.44 -12.84 4.73
C ALA A 61 -1.37 -12.72 3.53
N TYR A 62 -1.30 -11.60 2.82
CA TYR A 62 -2.12 -11.36 1.64
C TYR A 62 -1.43 -11.98 0.42
N ARG A 63 -2.22 -12.34 -0.60
CA ARG A 63 -1.69 -12.98 -1.81
C ARG A 63 -1.43 -12.00 -2.93
N TRP A 64 -2.21 -10.93 -2.98
CA TRP A 64 -2.26 -10.06 -4.17
C TRP A 64 -1.75 -8.66 -3.94
N ASN A 65 -1.62 -8.20 -2.69
CA ASN A 65 -1.19 -6.85 -2.34
C ASN A 65 -0.60 -6.83 -0.92
N GLU A 66 0.11 -5.77 -0.58
CA GLU A 66 0.51 -5.44 0.79
C GLU A 66 -0.18 -4.14 1.23
N ASP A 67 -0.40 -3.98 2.54
CA ASP A 67 -0.87 -2.71 3.11
C ASP A 67 -0.16 -2.28 4.39
N GLY A 68 -0.12 -0.95 4.60
CA GLY A 68 0.48 -0.36 5.77
C GLY A 68 0.33 1.16 5.82
N ILE A 69 0.18 1.72 7.04
CA ILE A 69 0.16 3.17 7.26
C ILE A 69 1.52 3.75 6.89
N ALA A 70 1.51 4.77 6.01
CA ALA A 70 2.71 5.44 5.52
C ALA A 70 3.76 4.45 4.98
N GLY A 71 3.29 3.40 4.30
CA GLY A 71 4.14 2.31 3.85
C GLY A 71 5.12 2.74 2.75
N ILE A 72 6.33 2.20 2.81
CA ILE A 72 7.35 2.31 1.76
C ILE A 72 7.82 0.92 1.38
N CYS A 73 8.16 0.73 0.12
CA CYS A 73 8.75 -0.53 -0.34
C CYS A 73 9.73 -0.28 -1.48
N ASP A 74 10.51 -1.30 -1.81
CA ASP A 74 11.23 -1.32 -3.06
C ASP A 74 10.24 -1.47 -4.24
N ARG A 75 10.69 -1.14 -5.45
CA ARG A 75 9.85 -1.18 -6.67
C ARG A 75 9.22 -2.55 -6.92
N GLU A 76 9.89 -3.63 -6.54
CA GLU A 76 9.41 -5.01 -6.72
C GLU A 76 8.57 -5.50 -5.52
N GLN A 77 8.37 -4.65 -4.49
CA GLN A 77 7.70 -4.97 -3.23
C GLN A 77 8.25 -6.21 -2.53
N THR A 78 9.55 -6.47 -2.67
CA THR A 78 10.24 -7.55 -1.95
C THR A 78 10.35 -7.22 -0.46
N PHE A 79 10.52 -5.95 -0.14
CA PHE A 79 10.62 -5.41 1.22
C PHE A 79 9.58 -4.32 1.41
N CYS A 80 8.65 -4.53 2.33
CA CYS A 80 7.65 -3.56 2.72
C CYS A 80 7.89 -3.12 4.17
N PHE A 81 7.92 -1.81 4.38
CA PHE A 81 8.00 -1.18 5.69
C PHE A 81 6.77 -0.33 5.91
N GLY A 82 6.30 -0.25 7.16
CA GLY A 82 5.17 0.58 7.54
C GLY A 82 5.28 0.99 9.01
N ILE A 83 4.42 1.93 9.41
CA ILE A 83 4.37 2.41 10.79
C ILE A 83 3.31 1.62 11.54
N SER A 84 3.69 1.13 12.73
CA SER A 84 2.77 0.54 13.69
C SER A 84 2.63 1.44 14.91
N LEU A 85 1.39 1.79 15.26
CA LEU A 85 1.07 2.66 16.38
C LEU A 85 0.20 1.93 17.40
N TRP A 86 0.46 2.13 18.69
CA TRP A 86 -0.39 1.62 19.77
C TRP A 86 -1.04 2.79 20.50
N ASN A 87 -2.34 2.68 20.77
CA ASN A 87 -3.07 3.67 21.56
C ASN A 87 -3.21 3.25 23.04
N GLU A 88 -2.53 2.18 23.46
CA GLU A 88 -2.57 1.61 24.83
C GLU A 88 -3.93 1.06 25.27
N LYS A 89 -4.95 1.11 24.40
CA LYS A 89 -6.31 0.65 24.71
C LYS A 89 -6.67 -0.63 23.97
N ASP A 90 -6.26 -0.73 22.72
CA ASP A 90 -6.59 -1.87 21.88
C ASP A 90 -5.58 -3.01 22.09
N PRO A 91 -6.00 -4.27 21.94
CA PRO A 91 -5.13 -5.43 22.15
C PRO A 91 -4.08 -5.62 21.03
N ILE A 92 -4.08 -4.75 20.01
CA ILE A 92 -3.23 -4.87 18.82
C ILE A 92 -2.50 -3.56 18.52
N LEU A 93 -1.34 -3.69 17.89
CA LEU A 93 -0.71 -2.59 17.17
C LEU A 93 -1.53 -2.27 15.93
N LYS A 94 -1.71 -0.98 15.65
CA LYS A 94 -2.38 -0.52 14.42
C LYS A 94 -1.33 -0.19 13.39
N GLU A 95 -1.26 -1.05 12.39
CA GLU A 95 -0.47 -0.85 11.17
C GLU A 95 -1.35 -0.45 9.98
N ARG A 96 -2.68 -0.38 10.18
CA ARG A 96 -3.71 -0.08 9.18
C ARG A 96 -4.78 0.84 9.77
N LEU A 97 -5.42 1.63 8.93
CA LEU A 97 -6.57 2.46 9.33
C LEU A 97 -7.82 1.57 9.49
N PHE A 98 -8.61 1.84 10.54
CA PHE A 98 -9.95 1.26 10.75
C PHE A 98 -11.02 2.35 10.58
N GLY A 99 -12.29 1.96 10.39
CA GLY A 99 -13.42 2.90 10.41
C GLY A 99 -13.77 3.56 9.07
N LEU A 100 -13.82 2.76 8.01
CA LEU A 100 -14.21 3.20 6.66
C LEU A 100 -15.68 2.86 6.36
N PRO A 101 -16.35 3.56 5.43
CA PRO A 101 -17.75 3.30 5.11
C PRO A 101 -17.99 1.84 4.72
N GLY A 102 -18.96 1.20 5.38
CA GLY A 102 -19.33 -0.21 5.19
C GLY A 102 -19.77 -0.87 6.51
N PRO A 103 -20.02 -2.19 6.52
CA PRO A 103 -20.45 -2.93 7.72
C PRO A 103 -19.41 -2.96 8.85
N LYS A 104 -18.15 -2.59 8.57
CA LYS A 104 -16.99 -2.61 9.47
C LYS A 104 -16.44 -1.20 9.74
N GLY A 105 -17.25 -0.17 9.52
CA GLY A 105 -16.94 1.25 9.78
C GLY A 105 -17.07 1.64 11.25
#